data_AF-A0A935Z9B6-F1
#
_entry.id   AF-A0A935Z9B6-F1
#
_cell.length_a   1.000
_cell.length_b   1.000
_cell.length_c   1.000
_cell.angle_alpha   90.00
_cell.angle_beta   90.00
_cell.angle_gamma   90.00
#
_symmetry.space_group_name_H-M   'P 1'
#
loop_
_entity.id
_entity.type
_entity.pdbx_description
1 polymer ?
#
loop_
_entity_poly.entity_id
_entity_poly.type
_entity_poly.pdbx_seq_one_letter_code
_entity_poly.pdbx_strand_id
1 'polypeptide(L)'
;MGDAPKTKNALGSVLDREAVAGVVGAHVTMGIVIPSAWAADGATVTVAPKKRLVCARCDGGGCDGCGRSGAVVLSDDDAARAFTVVLPAGMGEVAAVRVPRPFGENSPIGLAVCVVRVGDVATGCALVSPGEAPRGARPALVWAAPLVAIVLAIVAALVASGR
;
A
#
# COMPACT_ATOMS: atom_id res chain seq x y z
N MET A 1 -39.39 8.28 -3.92
CA MET A 1 -38.12 8.89 -3.47
C MET A 1 -37.04 7.81 -3.53
N GLY A 2 -36.15 7.87 -4.52
CA GLY A 2 -35.06 6.91 -4.66
C GLY A 2 -33.88 7.32 -3.79
N ASP A 3 -33.44 6.40 -2.94
CA ASP A 3 -32.20 6.54 -2.17
C ASP A 3 -31.01 6.60 -3.12
N ALA A 4 -30.24 7.68 -3.03
CA ALA A 4 -28.99 7.83 -3.75
C ALA A 4 -27.97 6.77 -3.25
N PRO A 5 -27.20 6.13 -4.15
CA PRO A 5 -26.16 5.20 -3.73
C PRO A 5 -25.07 5.97 -2.97
N LYS A 6 -24.90 5.65 -1.68
CA LYS A 6 -23.77 6.12 -0.87
C LYS A 6 -22.47 5.61 -1.50
N THR A 7 -21.76 6.49 -2.20
CA THR A 7 -20.37 6.29 -2.61
C THR A 7 -19.55 6.05 -1.35
N LYS A 8 -19.05 4.82 -1.20
CA LYS A 8 -18.07 4.47 -0.18
C LYS A 8 -16.79 5.25 -0.50
N ASN A 9 -16.67 6.44 0.05
CA ASN A 9 -15.40 7.15 0.07
C ASN A 9 -14.38 6.20 0.71
N ALA A 10 -13.32 5.86 -0.03
CA ALA A 10 -12.23 4.99 0.38
C ALA A 10 -11.44 5.62 1.54
N LEU A 11 -12.05 5.62 2.73
CA LEU A 11 -11.42 6.01 3.97
C LEU A 11 -10.43 4.90 4.33
N GLY A 12 -9.13 5.20 4.19
CA GLY A 12 -8.05 4.26 4.48
C GLY A 12 -8.25 3.56 5.81
N SER A 13 -8.20 2.23 5.80
CA SER A 13 -8.31 1.40 6.99
C SER A 13 -7.16 1.75 7.93
N VAL A 14 -7.51 2.26 9.11
CA VAL A 14 -6.56 2.44 10.19
C VAL A 14 -6.39 1.06 10.83
N LEU A 15 -5.22 0.44 10.64
CA LEU A 15 -4.94 -0.90 11.16
C LEU A 15 -4.94 -0.94 12.70
N ASP A 16 -4.69 0.20 13.36
CA ASP A 16 -4.84 0.36 14.81
C ASP A 16 -5.18 1.82 15.16
N ARG A 17 -6.44 2.08 15.51
CA ARG A 17 -6.92 3.45 15.81
C ARG A 17 -6.38 3.95 17.16
N GLU A 18 -6.22 3.06 18.12
CA GLU A 18 -5.80 3.40 19.48
C GLU A 18 -4.30 3.72 19.50
N ALA A 19 -3.49 2.95 18.76
CA ALA A 19 -2.07 3.23 18.59
C ALA A 19 -1.78 4.57 17.89
N VAL A 20 -2.74 5.14 17.15
CA VAL A 20 -2.61 6.47 16.52
C VAL A 20 -3.09 7.59 17.44
N ALA A 21 -4.15 7.36 18.23
CA ALA A 21 -4.78 8.41 19.05
C ALA A 21 -3.89 8.92 20.19
N GLY A 22 -3.00 8.07 20.72
CA GLY A 22 -2.11 8.40 21.85
C GLY A 22 -0.70 8.86 21.46
N VAL A 23 -0.42 9.08 20.18
CA VAL A 23 0.93 9.37 19.72
C VAL A 23 1.35 10.80 20.08
N VAL A 24 2.52 10.91 20.68
CA VAL A 24 3.19 12.18 21.01
C VAL A 24 4.38 12.38 20.08
N GLY A 25 4.72 13.64 19.79
CA GLY A 25 5.86 14.02 18.96
C GLY A 25 5.45 14.61 17.62
N ALA A 26 6.40 14.66 16.70
CA ALA A 26 6.20 15.21 15.37
C ALA A 26 5.46 14.21 14.49
N HIS A 27 4.60 14.73 13.61
CA HIS A 27 3.96 13.94 12.56
C HIS A 27 4.64 14.27 11.25
N VAL A 28 4.87 13.28 10.42
CA VAL A 28 5.49 13.46 9.09
C VAL A 28 4.64 12.78 8.03
N THR A 29 4.62 13.36 6.83
CA THR A 29 4.00 12.75 5.66
C THR A 29 5.05 12.54 4.58
N MET A 30 5.05 11.36 3.98
CA MET A 30 5.99 11.01 2.91
C MET A 30 5.27 10.21 1.83
N GLY A 31 5.66 10.44 0.58
CA GLY A 31 5.15 9.67 -0.55
C GLY A 31 6.08 8.51 -0.89
N ILE A 32 5.50 7.35 -1.18
CA ILE A 32 6.20 6.23 -1.79
C ILE A 32 5.42 5.76 -3.03
N VAL A 33 6.14 5.20 -3.99
CA VAL A 33 5.54 4.55 -5.17
C VAL A 33 5.87 3.08 -5.12
N ILE A 34 4.90 2.21 -5.39
CA ILE A 34 5.08 0.77 -5.46
C ILE A 34 4.60 0.21 -6.81
N PRO A 35 5.21 -0.87 -7.32
CA PRO A 35 4.70 -1.64 -8.44
C PRO A 35 3.27 -2.15 -8.22
N SER A 36 2.49 -2.24 -9.29
CA SER A 36 1.13 -2.80 -9.28
C SER A 36 1.05 -4.23 -8.72
N ALA A 37 2.06 -5.06 -8.97
CA ALA A 37 2.15 -6.41 -8.41
C ALA A 37 2.15 -6.41 -6.88
N TRP A 38 2.87 -5.47 -6.25
CA TRP A 38 2.93 -5.37 -4.78
C TRP A 38 1.60 -4.87 -4.20
N ALA A 39 0.89 -4.02 -4.92
CA ALA A 39 -0.45 -3.58 -4.52
C ALA A 39 -1.48 -4.70 -4.64
N ALA A 40 -1.35 -5.57 -5.64
CA ALA A 40 -2.23 -6.70 -5.86
C ALA A 40 -2.02 -7.81 -4.81
N ASP A 41 -0.77 -8.23 -4.61
CA ASP A 41 -0.43 -9.39 -3.78
C ASP A 41 -0.19 -9.04 -2.30
N GLY A 42 -0.03 -7.75 -2.01
CA GLY A 42 0.53 -7.26 -0.75
C GLY A 42 2.05 -7.32 -0.76
N ALA A 43 2.68 -6.62 0.18
CA ALA A 43 4.14 -6.62 0.29
C ALA A 43 4.61 -6.12 1.66
N THR A 44 5.76 -6.59 2.11
CA THR A 44 6.53 -5.93 3.16
C THR A 44 7.61 -5.10 2.49
N VAL A 45 7.63 -3.80 2.76
CA VAL A 45 8.57 -2.86 2.16
C VAL A 45 9.35 -2.11 3.24
N THR A 46 10.60 -1.80 2.95
CA THR A 46 11.40 -0.86 3.73
C THR A 46 11.25 0.51 3.12
N VAL A 47 10.86 1.50 3.92
CA VAL A 47 10.76 2.91 3.54
C VAL A 47 12.03 3.64 3.98
N ALA A 48 12.61 4.41 3.06
CA ALA A 48 13.83 5.19 3.29
C ALA A 48 13.53 6.69 3.09
N PRO A 49 13.11 7.41 4.14
CA PRO A 49 12.81 8.82 4.09
C PRO A 49 14.07 9.68 3.94
N LYS A 50 13.85 10.88 3.42
CA LYS A 50 14.88 11.93 3.40
C LYS A 50 15.26 12.33 4.83
N LYS A 51 16.49 12.81 5.00
CA LYS A 51 17.02 13.29 6.29
C LYS A 51 16.13 14.36 6.92
N ARG A 52 15.54 15.26 6.14
CA ARG A 52 14.69 16.34 6.64
C ARG A 52 13.24 16.11 6.21
N LEU A 53 12.33 16.10 7.18
CA LEU A 53 10.90 15.92 6.97
C LEU A 53 10.13 17.09 7.56
N VAL A 54 9.18 17.63 6.80
CA VAL A 54 8.30 18.70 7.26
C VAL A 54 7.31 18.13 8.29
N CYS A 55 7.08 18.88 9.37
CA CYS A 55 6.10 18.50 10.37
C CYS A 55 4.69 18.68 9.80
N ALA A 56 4.03 17.57 9.49
CA ALA A 56 2.66 17.50 8.96
C ALA A 56 1.58 17.93 9.98
N ARG A 57 1.93 18.15 11.25
CA ARG A 57 1.00 18.69 12.25
C ARG A 57 0.84 20.21 12.15
N CYS A 58 1.86 20.91 11.66
CA CYS A 58 1.91 22.37 11.60
C CYS A 58 2.27 22.90 10.20
N ASP A 59 2.37 22.01 9.22
CA ASP A 59 2.75 22.30 7.84
C ASP A 59 4.00 23.17 7.69
N GLY A 60 4.98 22.99 8.59
CA GLY A 60 6.22 23.77 8.59
C GLY A 60 6.22 25.03 9.47
N GLY A 61 5.08 25.41 10.06
CA GLY A 61 4.98 26.62 10.91
C GLY A 61 5.62 26.50 12.30
N GLY A 62 5.86 25.27 12.78
CA GLY A 62 6.39 25.00 14.11
C GLY A 62 5.30 24.78 15.15
N CYS A 63 5.37 23.65 15.85
CA CYS A 63 4.50 23.33 16.98
C CYS A 63 5.32 22.62 18.07
N ASP A 64 4.75 22.44 19.26
CA ASP A 64 5.46 21.78 20.36
C ASP A 64 5.82 20.31 20.01
N GLY A 65 5.06 19.67 19.12
CA GLY A 65 5.38 18.31 18.63
C GLY A 65 6.71 18.23 17.85
N CYS A 66 7.11 19.28 17.15
CA CYS A 66 8.41 19.35 16.45
C CYS A 66 9.42 20.28 17.15
N GLY A 67 9.17 20.70 18.39
CA GLY A 67 10.04 21.66 19.08
C GLY A 67 10.11 23.03 18.40
N ARG A 68 9.03 23.47 17.76
CA ARG A 68 8.88 24.78 17.07
C ARG A 68 9.79 25.01 15.87
N SER A 69 10.43 23.97 15.34
CA SER A 69 11.31 24.07 14.16
C SER A 69 10.58 24.03 12.82
N GLY A 70 9.33 23.54 12.80
CA GLY A 70 8.58 23.24 11.59
C GLY A 70 9.00 21.95 10.86
N ALA A 71 10.11 21.33 11.24
CA ALA A 71 10.66 20.16 10.57
C ALA A 71 11.46 19.26 11.52
N VAL A 72 11.52 17.97 11.23
CA VAL A 72 12.36 17.02 11.95
C VAL A 72 13.55 16.63 11.09
N VAL A 73 14.71 16.57 11.73
CA VAL A 73 15.96 16.08 11.14
C VAL A 73 16.23 14.70 11.73
N LEU A 74 16.30 13.71 10.84
CA LEU A 74 16.63 12.33 11.17
C LEU A 74 18.15 12.11 11.20
N SER A 75 18.56 10.93 11.70
CA SER A 75 19.96 10.47 11.72
C SER A 75 20.64 10.62 10.37
N ASP A 76 21.95 10.88 10.35
CA ASP A 76 22.77 10.87 9.13
C ASP A 76 22.97 9.45 8.56
N ASP A 77 22.81 8.42 9.37
CA ASP A 77 22.84 7.03 8.93
C ASP A 77 21.55 6.63 8.23
N ASP A 78 21.64 6.29 6.94
CA ASP A 78 20.55 5.83 6.09
C ASP A 78 19.85 4.59 6.66
N ALA A 79 20.59 3.68 7.28
CA ALA A 79 20.02 2.46 7.86
C ALA A 79 19.16 2.79 9.09
N ALA A 80 19.62 3.71 9.95
CA ALA A 80 18.85 4.21 11.09
C ALA A 80 17.61 5.03 10.68
N ARG A 81 17.54 5.51 9.42
CA ARG A 81 16.35 6.14 8.85
C ARG A 81 15.41 5.17 8.16
N ALA A 82 15.75 3.89 8.05
CA ALA A 82 14.87 2.93 7.40
C ALA A 82 13.84 2.37 8.38
N PHE A 83 12.61 2.14 7.92
CA PHE A 83 11.59 1.43 8.70
C PHE A 83 10.71 0.56 7.81
N THR A 84 10.16 -0.50 8.38
CA THR A 84 9.38 -1.50 7.64
C THR A 84 7.89 -1.19 7.68
N VAL A 85 7.22 -1.36 6.55
CA VAL A 85 5.77 -1.19 6.39
C VAL A 85 5.18 -2.43 5.74
N VAL A 86 4.13 -2.97 6.34
CA VAL A 86 3.34 -4.06 5.75
C VAL A 86 2.19 -3.44 4.96
N LEU A 87 2.15 -3.75 3.67
CA LEU A 87 1.15 -3.30 2.72
C LEU A 87 0.13 -4.43 2.48
N PRO A 88 -1.17 -4.16 2.67
CA PRO A 88 -2.20 -5.17 2.43
C PRO A 88 -2.31 -5.48 0.93
N ALA A 89 -2.79 -6.68 0.61
CA ALA A 89 -3.19 -7.06 -0.74
C ALA A 89 -4.45 -6.30 -1.19
N GLY A 90 -4.62 -6.17 -2.51
CA GLY A 90 -5.77 -5.51 -3.11
C GLY A 90 -5.88 -4.01 -2.80
N MET A 91 -4.76 -3.31 -2.65
CA MET A 91 -4.78 -1.84 -2.51
C MET A 91 -5.24 -1.16 -3.80
N GLY A 92 -5.99 -0.07 -3.66
CA GLY A 92 -6.31 0.82 -4.77
C GLY A 92 -5.10 1.66 -5.23
N GLU A 93 -5.31 2.53 -6.20
CA GLU A 93 -4.24 3.36 -6.80
C GLU A 93 -3.51 4.25 -5.79
N VAL A 94 -4.20 4.69 -4.73
CA VAL A 94 -3.64 5.52 -3.67
C VAL A 94 -4.13 5.01 -2.31
N ALA A 95 -3.21 4.86 -1.36
CA ALA A 95 -3.50 4.50 0.03
C ALA A 95 -2.67 5.35 1.00
N ALA A 96 -3.17 5.54 2.22
CA ALA A 96 -2.43 6.20 3.30
C ALA A 96 -2.22 5.20 4.44
N VAL A 97 -0.96 4.86 4.69
CA VAL A 97 -0.56 3.96 5.78
C VAL A 97 -0.01 4.79 6.94
N ARG A 98 -0.59 4.60 8.12
CA ARG A 98 -0.15 5.28 9.35
C ARG A 98 0.74 4.35 10.15
N VAL A 99 1.96 4.79 10.44
CA VAL A 99 2.96 4.03 11.16
C VAL A 99 3.32 4.80 12.44
N PRO A 100 2.81 4.35 13.61
CA PRO A 100 3.22 4.93 14.89
C PRO A 100 4.67 4.55 15.19
N ARG A 101 5.42 5.49 15.78
CA ARG A 101 6.81 5.35 16.24
C ARG A 101 7.72 4.63 15.22
N PRO A 102 7.81 5.13 13.98
CA PRO A 102 8.50 4.43 12.88
C PRO A 102 9.99 4.19 13.14
N PHE A 103 10.64 5.00 14.00
CA PHE A 103 12.06 4.88 14.34
C PHE A 103 12.28 4.49 15.81
N GLY A 104 11.28 3.87 16.45
CA GLY A 104 11.33 3.47 17.85
C GLY A 104 10.96 4.57 18.85
N GLU A 105 10.93 4.19 20.13
CA GLU A 105 10.41 5.00 21.25
C GLU A 105 11.13 6.34 21.47
N ASN A 106 12.43 6.38 21.18
CA ASN A 106 13.26 7.56 21.42
C ASN A 106 13.24 8.55 20.24
N SER A 107 12.49 8.25 19.17
CA SER A 107 12.41 9.12 18.02
C SER A 107 11.57 10.37 18.32
N PRO A 108 11.98 11.56 17.83
CA PRO A 108 11.11 12.74 17.87
C PRO A 108 9.88 12.59 16.96
N ILE A 109 9.86 11.59 16.06
CA ILE A 109 8.73 11.33 15.18
C ILE A 109 7.81 10.32 15.85
N GLY A 110 6.64 10.80 16.26
CA GLY A 110 5.58 9.97 16.79
C GLY A 110 4.81 9.23 15.71
N LEU A 111 4.55 9.87 14.57
CA LEU A 111 3.69 9.32 13.52
C LEU A 111 4.26 9.60 12.13
N ALA A 112 4.43 8.55 11.33
CA ALA A 112 4.62 8.67 9.89
C ALA A 112 3.32 8.31 9.15
N VAL A 113 2.96 9.15 8.18
CA VAL A 113 1.90 8.87 7.21
C VAL A 113 2.55 8.64 5.85
N CYS A 114 2.58 7.39 5.42
CA CYS A 114 3.09 6.99 4.11
C CYS A 114 1.92 7.05 3.11
N VAL A 115 1.97 8.00 2.18
CA VAL A 115 1.09 8.06 1.03
C VAL A 115 1.65 7.15 -0.04
N VAL A 116 1.04 5.99 -0.19
CA VAL A 116 1.42 4.95 -1.14
C VAL A 116 0.67 5.19 -2.44
N ARG A 117 1.39 5.27 -3.56
CA ARG A 117 0.81 5.32 -4.90
C ARG A 117 1.24 4.10 -5.71
N VAL A 118 0.35 3.59 -6.53
CA VAL A 118 0.67 2.55 -7.50
C VAL A 118 1.31 3.19 -8.73
N GLY A 119 2.42 2.64 -9.19
CA GLY A 119 3.11 3.02 -10.42
C GLY A 119 3.95 1.87 -10.95
N ASP A 120 4.79 2.15 -11.94
CA ASP A 120 5.60 1.11 -12.58
C ASP A 120 6.89 0.79 -11.82
N VAL A 121 7.48 1.79 -11.15
CA VAL A 121 8.79 1.70 -10.52
C VAL A 121 8.72 2.10 -9.06
N ALA A 122 9.29 1.26 -8.18
CA ALA A 122 9.38 1.54 -6.76
C ALA A 122 10.19 2.81 -6.49
N THR A 123 9.65 3.74 -5.70
CA THR A 123 10.31 5.00 -5.33
C THR A 123 10.13 5.28 -3.84
N GLY A 124 11.22 5.56 -3.14
CA GLY A 124 11.21 5.84 -1.68
C GLY A 124 11.04 4.60 -0.81
N CYS A 125 11.01 3.41 -1.40
CA CYS A 125 10.94 2.14 -0.69
C CYS A 125 11.63 1.00 -1.47
N ALA A 126 11.98 -0.07 -0.76
CA ALA A 126 12.53 -1.31 -1.30
C ALA A 126 11.72 -2.52 -0.82
N LEU A 127 11.58 -3.55 -1.67
CA LEU A 127 10.89 -4.79 -1.29
C LEU A 127 11.72 -5.57 -0.28
N VAL A 128 11.10 -6.00 0.80
CA VAL A 128 11.68 -6.94 1.77
C VAL A 128 11.16 -8.35 1.48
N SER A 129 9.85 -8.48 1.39
CA SER A 129 9.20 -9.74 1.01
C SER A 129 7.90 -9.46 0.25
N PRO A 130 7.58 -10.28 -0.76
CA PRO A 130 6.26 -10.25 -1.38
C PRO A 130 5.21 -10.69 -0.34
N GLY A 131 4.00 -10.16 -0.47
CA GLY A 131 2.85 -10.65 0.28
C GLY A 131 2.61 -12.10 -0.06
N GLU A 132 2.24 -12.90 0.94
CA GLU A 132 1.78 -14.25 0.66
C GLU A 132 0.43 -14.13 -0.04
N ALA A 133 0.41 -14.41 -1.34
CA ALA A 133 -0.82 -14.38 -2.13
C ALA A 133 -1.91 -15.15 -1.36
N PRO A 134 -3.14 -14.62 -1.26
CA PRO A 134 -4.20 -15.33 -0.56
C PRO A 134 -4.34 -16.72 -1.19
N ARG A 135 -3.94 -17.75 -0.42
CA ARG A 135 -4.08 -19.17 -0.78
C ARG A 135 -5.58 -19.45 -0.91
N GLY A 136 -6.15 -19.18 -2.07
CA GLY A 136 -7.59 -19.12 -2.22
C GLY A 136 -8.08 -18.31 -3.41
N ALA A 137 -7.21 -17.53 -4.08
CA ALA A 137 -7.47 -17.14 -5.45
C ALA A 137 -7.50 -18.43 -6.29
N ARG A 138 -8.69 -19.04 -6.38
CA ARG A 138 -8.98 -20.06 -7.38
C ARG A 138 -8.47 -19.47 -8.69
N PRO A 139 -7.57 -20.16 -9.44
CA PRO A 139 -7.25 -19.70 -10.77
C PRO A 139 -8.61 -19.49 -11.42
N ALA A 140 -8.88 -18.26 -11.90
CA ALA A 140 -9.98 -18.05 -12.79
C ALA A 140 -9.77 -19.13 -13.85
N LEU A 141 -10.64 -20.15 -13.82
CA LEU A 141 -10.61 -21.25 -14.76
C LEU A 141 -10.83 -20.53 -16.09
N VAL A 142 -9.73 -20.17 -16.76
CA VAL A 142 -9.75 -19.62 -18.10
C VAL A 142 -10.38 -20.75 -18.86
N TRP A 143 -11.66 -20.59 -19.15
CA TRP A 143 -12.46 -21.60 -19.80
C TRP A 143 -11.63 -22.08 -20.97
N ALA A 144 -11.33 -23.38 -20.97
CA ALA A 144 -10.83 -24.12 -22.12
C ALA A 144 -11.92 -24.17 -23.21
N ALA A 145 -12.45 -23.00 -23.57
CA ALA A 145 -13.45 -22.78 -24.59
C ALA A 145 -12.95 -23.13 -26.00
N PRO A 146 -11.65 -23.06 -26.38
CA PRO A 146 -11.31 -23.45 -27.74
C PRO A 146 -11.30 -24.98 -27.91
N LEU A 147 -10.97 -25.77 -26.88
CA LEU A 147 -10.87 -27.23 -27.04
C LEU A 147 -12.23 -27.92 -27.11
N VAL A 148 -13.22 -27.49 -26.32
CA VAL A 148 -14.58 -28.05 -26.38
C VAL A 148 -15.25 -27.72 -27.72
N ALA A 149 -15.05 -26.50 -28.25
CA ALA A 149 -15.58 -26.11 -29.56
C ALA A 149 -14.94 -26.92 -30.71
N ILE A 150 -13.64 -27.19 -30.66
CA ILE A 150 -12.95 -28.00 -31.67
C ILE A 150 -13.46 -29.44 -31.67
N VAL A 151 -13.63 -30.06 -30.49
CA VAL A 151 -14.14 -31.44 -30.38
C VAL A 151 -15.58 -31.52 -30.93
N LEU A 152 -16.45 -30.56 -30.60
CA LEU A 152 -17.82 -30.50 -31.12
C LEU A 152 -17.86 -30.33 -32.64
N ALA A 153 -16.98 -29.49 -33.21
CA ALA A 153 -16.89 -29.30 -34.65
C ALA A 153 -16.43 -30.57 -35.39
N ILE A 154 -15.46 -31.31 -34.83
CA ILE A 154 -14.99 -32.58 -35.41
C ILE A 154 -16.10 -33.64 -35.39
N VAL A 155 -16.84 -33.76 -34.28
CA VAL A 155 -17.96 -34.71 -34.18
C VAL A 155 -19.07 -34.36 -35.18
N ALA A 156 -19.41 -33.08 -35.33
CA ALA A 156 -20.40 -32.65 -36.32
C ALA A 156 -19.96 -32.95 -37.77
N ALA A 157 -18.69 -32.74 -38.11
CA ALA A 157 -18.16 -33.01 -39.44
C ALA A 157 -18.12 -34.51 -39.78
N LEU A 158 -17.82 -35.37 -38.80
CA LEU A 158 -17.85 -36.83 -38.98
C LEU A 158 -19.28 -37.36 -39.18
N VAL A 159 -20.28 -36.81 -38.47
CA VAL A 159 -21.69 -37.20 -38.67
C VAL A 159 -22.22 -36.74 -40.03
N ALA A 160 -21.78 -35.58 -40.53
CA ALA A 160 -22.18 -35.08 -41.86
C ALA A 160 -21.55 -35.87 -43.02
N SER A 161 -20.34 -36.41 -42.85
CA SER A 161 -19.61 -37.16 -43.88
C SER A 161 -19.97 -38.66 -43.93
N GLY A 162 -20.73 -39.16 -42.95
CA GLY A 162 -21.14 -40.56 -42.82
C GLY A 162 -22.54 -40.88 -43.37
N ARG A 163 -23.14 -39.97 -44.14
CA ARG A 163 -24.41 -40.14 -44.85
C ARG A 163 -24.18 -40.06 -46.35
#